data_AF-A0A8G2I3K2-F1
#
_entry.id   AF-A0A8G2I3K2-F1
#
_cell.length_a   1.000
_cell.length_b   1.000
_cell.length_c   1.000
_cell.angle_alpha   90.00
_cell.angle_beta   90.00
_cell.angle_gamma   90.00
#
_symmetry.space_group_name_H-M   'P 1'
#
loop_
_entity.id
_entity.type
_entity.pdbx_description
1 polymer ?
#
loop_
_entity_poly.entity_id
_entity_poly.type
_entity_poly.pdbx_seq_one_letter_code
_entity_poly.pdbx_strand_id
1 'polypeptide(L)'
;MRPYFIIFDEVTAFTSTLDKKELQEMNDYLINIIMKGRQAGVFMFLTAQRPDADVIKGNVRDQLGLRVSLGNLSNDGYRMTFGQTDKEFQTIHDSDIGRGYISILGQYNEPILFDAPLMEQYDFVEDVKQILNKE
;
A
#
# COMPACT_ATOMS: atom_id res chain seq x y z
N MET A 1 5.59 -1.77 -23.86
CA MET A 1 4.20 -2.00 -23.38
C MET A 1 3.81 -0.81 -22.52
N ARG A 2 2.56 -0.33 -22.58
CA ARG A 2 2.09 0.72 -21.67
C ARG A 2 1.94 0.12 -20.26
N PRO A 3 2.31 0.83 -19.18
CA PRO A 3 2.17 0.31 -17.84
C PRO A 3 0.69 0.18 -17.45
N TYR A 4 0.36 -0.84 -16.67
CA TYR A 4 -0.97 -1.04 -16.09
C TYR A 4 -0.91 -0.84 -14.58
N PHE A 5 -1.84 -0.07 -14.04
CA PHE A 5 -1.94 0.22 -12.63
C PHE A 5 -3.25 -0.35 -12.07
N ILE A 6 -3.14 -1.17 -11.04
CA ILE A 6 -4.28 -1.73 -10.31
C ILE A 6 -4.27 -1.07 -8.93
N ILE A 7 -5.35 -0.39 -8.57
CA ILE A 7 -5.44 0.38 -7.33
C ILE A 7 -6.65 -0.08 -6.54
N PHE A 8 -6.41 -0.53 -5.31
CA PHE A 8 -7.45 -0.75 -4.32
C PHE A 8 -7.36 0.37 -3.29
N ASP A 9 -8.32 1.29 -3.31
CA ASP A 9 -8.40 2.40 -2.34
C ASP A 9 -8.71 1.90 -0.92
N GLU A 10 -9.43 0.78 -0.81
CA GLU A 10 -9.63 0.07 0.45
C GLU A 10 -9.73 -1.43 0.20
N VAL A 11 -8.60 -2.14 0.30
CA VAL A 11 -8.53 -3.58 0.04
C VAL A 11 -9.33 -4.38 1.08
N THR A 12 -9.43 -3.91 2.33
CA THR A 12 -10.18 -4.61 3.38
C THR A 12 -11.67 -4.59 3.07
N ALA A 13 -12.21 -3.45 2.62
CA ALA A 13 -13.60 -3.36 2.20
C ALA A 13 -13.89 -4.28 1.01
N PHE A 14 -13.02 -4.32 0.01
CA PHE A 14 -13.18 -5.22 -1.12
C PHE A 14 -13.18 -6.70 -0.70
N THR A 15 -12.20 -7.12 0.11
CA THR A 15 -12.14 -8.53 0.58
C THR A 15 -13.33 -8.93 1.43
N SER A 16 -13.94 -7.99 2.16
CA SER A 16 -15.12 -8.24 2.99
C SER A 16 -16.38 -8.60 2.19
N THR A 17 -16.43 -8.28 0.90
CA THR A 17 -17.56 -8.61 0.03
C THR A 17 -17.44 -9.98 -0.64
N LEU A 18 -16.28 -10.64 -0.50
CA LEU A 18 -15.98 -11.90 -1.18
C LEU A 18 -16.31 -13.11 -0.30
N ASP A 19 -16.74 -14.20 -0.94
CA ASP A 19 -16.81 -15.49 -0.27
C ASP A 19 -15.41 -16.13 -0.11
N LYS A 20 -15.32 -17.24 0.62
CA LYS A 20 -14.03 -17.90 0.90
C LYS A 20 -13.30 -18.36 -0.37
N LYS A 21 -14.02 -18.78 -1.41
CA LYS A 21 -13.45 -19.26 -2.66
C LYS A 21 -12.94 -18.07 -3.48
N GLU A 22 -13.74 -17.03 -3.59
CA GLU A 22 -13.38 -15.77 -4.26
C GLU A 22 -12.18 -15.10 -3.60
N LEU A 23 -12.13 -15.06 -2.27
CA LEU A 23 -11.00 -14.51 -1.52
C LEU A 23 -9.71 -15.30 -1.78
N GLN A 24 -9.80 -16.63 -1.86
CA GLN A 24 -8.65 -17.47 -2.18
C GLN A 24 -8.15 -17.22 -3.61
N GLU A 25 -9.08 -17.17 -4.58
CA GLU A 25 -8.74 -16.90 -5.98
C GLU A 25 -8.12 -15.50 -6.17
N MET A 26 -8.69 -14.48 -5.53
CA MET A 26 -8.13 -13.14 -5.50
C MET A 26 -6.69 -13.15 -4.96
N ASN A 27 -6.44 -13.81 -3.83
CA ASN A 27 -5.11 -13.88 -3.24
C ASN A 27 -4.09 -14.53 -4.19
N ASP A 28 -4.48 -15.58 -4.91
CA ASP A 28 -3.63 -16.25 -5.88
C ASP A 28 -3.29 -15.35 -7.08
N TYR A 29 -4.24 -14.53 -7.54
CA TYR A 29 -3.97 -13.51 -8.55
C TYR A 29 -3.09 -12.37 -8.04
N LEU A 30 -3.37 -11.83 -6.84
CA LEU A 30 -2.56 -10.77 -6.22
C LEU A 30 -1.10 -11.19 -6.12
N ILE A 31 -0.83 -12.40 -5.60
CA ILE A 31 0.51 -12.93 -5.45
C ILE A 31 1.22 -12.99 -6.81
N ASN A 32 0.55 -13.53 -7.84
CA ASN A 32 1.14 -13.62 -9.17
C ASN A 32 1.48 -12.24 -9.75
N ILE A 33 0.59 -11.25 -9.59
CA ILE A 33 0.82 -9.89 -10.08
C ILE A 33 1.94 -9.22 -9.30
N ILE A 34 1.96 -9.30 -7.97
CA ILE A 34 3.01 -8.68 -7.14
C ILE A 34 4.38 -9.28 -7.49
N MET A 35 4.49 -10.60 -7.65
CA MET A 35 5.76 -11.26 -7.92
C MET A 35 6.27 -11.08 -9.35
N LYS A 36 5.38 -11.08 -10.36
CA LYS A 36 5.77 -11.11 -11.79
C LYS A 36 5.44 -9.82 -12.54
N GLY A 37 4.52 -9.03 -12.01
CA GLY A 37 3.95 -7.84 -12.65
C GLY A 37 5.00 -6.80 -13.01
N ARG A 38 6.04 -6.62 -12.19
CA ARG A 38 7.10 -5.65 -12.46
C ARG A 38 7.76 -5.86 -13.84
N GLN A 39 8.05 -7.10 -14.23
CA GLN A 39 8.65 -7.40 -15.54
C GLN A 39 7.65 -7.24 -16.69
N ALA A 40 6.36 -7.43 -16.39
CA ALA A 40 5.25 -7.25 -17.33
C ALA A 40 4.74 -5.81 -17.41
N GLY A 41 5.30 -4.87 -16.64
CA GLY A 41 4.83 -3.49 -16.56
C GLY A 41 3.47 -3.33 -15.85
N VAL A 42 3.11 -4.27 -14.97
CA VAL A 42 1.88 -4.24 -14.15
C VAL A 42 2.26 -3.91 -12.71
N PHE A 43 1.65 -2.86 -12.16
CA PHE A 43 1.91 -2.37 -10.81
C PHE A 43 0.62 -2.35 -10.00
N MET A 44 0.76 -2.61 -8.70
CA MET A 44 -0.37 -2.74 -7.79
C MET A 44 -0.18 -1.84 -6.58
N PHE A 45 -1.24 -1.11 -6.23
CA PHE A 45 -1.35 -0.27 -5.04
C PHE A 45 -2.49 -0.79 -4.18
N LEU A 46 -2.15 -1.14 -2.94
CA LEU A 46 -3.10 -1.62 -1.94
C LEU A 46 -3.10 -0.62 -0.78
N THR A 47 -4.22 0.05 -0.56
CA THR A 47 -4.41 0.90 0.62
C THR A 47 -5.46 0.28 1.54
N ALA A 48 -5.25 0.46 2.84
CA ALA A 48 -6.16 0.00 3.89
C ALA A 48 -6.09 0.96 5.08
N GLN A 49 -7.23 1.31 5.67
CA GLN A 49 -7.28 2.09 6.91
C GLN A 49 -6.73 1.31 8.11
N ARG A 50 -6.96 -0.01 8.12
CA ARG A 50 -6.33 -0.96 9.04
C ARG A 50 -5.78 -2.14 8.22
N PRO A 51 -4.46 -2.35 8.20
CA PRO A 51 -3.88 -3.50 7.55
C PRO A 51 -4.11 -4.73 8.43
N ASP A 52 -5.30 -5.31 8.43
CA ASP A 52 -5.52 -6.59 9.11
C ASP A 52 -4.69 -7.69 8.43
N ALA A 53 -3.99 -8.50 9.23
CA ALA A 53 -3.10 -9.56 8.73
C ALA A 53 -3.84 -10.61 7.89
N ASP A 54 -5.16 -10.71 8.05
CA ASP A 54 -6.02 -11.61 7.28
C ASP A 54 -6.22 -11.14 5.83
N VAL A 55 -6.05 -9.84 5.56
CA VAL A 55 -6.27 -9.23 4.24
C VAL A 55 -5.02 -9.31 3.39
N ILE A 56 -3.85 -8.97 3.95
CA ILE A 56 -2.56 -9.09 3.27
C ILE A 56 -1.70 -10.08 4.07
N LYS A 57 -1.70 -11.34 3.64
CA LYS A 57 -0.87 -12.39 4.24
C LYS A 57 0.60 -11.95 4.24
N GLY A 58 1.35 -12.32 5.29
CA GLY A 58 2.74 -11.89 5.47
C GLY A 58 3.66 -12.21 4.29
N ASN A 59 3.48 -13.36 3.63
CA ASN A 59 4.23 -13.72 2.43
C ASN A 59 3.99 -12.76 1.25
N VAL A 60 2.79 -12.18 1.13
CA VAL A 60 2.45 -11.18 0.11
C VAL A 60 3.07 -9.84 0.48
N ARG A 61 2.90 -9.44 1.74
CA ARG A 61 3.49 -8.20 2.29
C ARG A 61 4.99 -8.13 2.05
N ASP A 62 5.71 -9.22 2.25
CA ASP A 62 7.16 -9.25 2.09
C ASP A 62 7.61 -9.12 0.62
N GLN A 63 6.71 -9.36 -0.35
CA GLN A 63 6.95 -9.11 -1.78
C GLN A 63 6.64 -7.66 -2.20
N LEU A 64 5.98 -6.87 -1.34
CA LEU A 64 5.71 -5.46 -1.63
C LEU A 64 7.00 -4.65 -1.55
N GLY A 65 7.42 -4.12 -2.70
CA GLY A 65 8.65 -3.34 -2.84
C GLY A 65 8.60 -1.97 -2.15
N LEU A 66 7.40 -1.45 -1.87
CA LEU A 66 7.15 -0.20 -1.17
C LEU A 66 6.06 -0.42 -0.12
N ARG A 67 6.32 0.03 1.11
CA ARG A 67 5.37 0.00 2.23
C ARG A 67 5.37 1.38 2.89
N VAL A 68 4.18 1.93 3.11
CA VAL A 68 3.98 3.26 3.71
C VAL A 68 2.89 3.17 4.76
N SER A 69 3.10 3.78 5.92
CA SER A 69 2.06 4.07 6.91
C SER A 69 2.03 5.57 7.14
N LEU A 70 0.85 6.15 7.29
CA LEU A 70 0.67 7.57 7.66
C LEU A 70 0.02 7.66 9.05
N GLY A 71 0.41 8.68 9.82
CA GLY A 71 -0.05 8.89 11.19
C GLY A 71 0.42 7.80 12.16
N ASN A 72 -0.17 7.81 13.35
CA ASN A 72 0.13 6.83 14.39
C ASN A 72 -0.66 5.53 14.17
N LEU A 73 0.06 4.42 14.05
CA LEU A 73 -0.53 3.08 14.12
C LEU A 73 -0.32 2.46 15.51
N SER A 74 -1.10 1.42 15.82
CA SER A 74 -0.78 0.55 16.96
C SER A 74 0.50 -0.24 16.67
N ASN A 75 1.12 -0.81 17.70
CA ASN A 75 2.25 -1.73 17.54
C ASN A 75 1.93 -2.89 16.57
N ASP A 76 0.69 -3.40 16.63
CA ASP A 76 0.21 -4.42 15.70
C ASP A 76 0.10 -3.88 14.27
N GLY A 77 -0.43 -2.66 14.08
CA GLY A 77 -0.53 -2.02 12.76
C GLY A 77 0.84 -1.78 12.13
N TYR A 78 1.84 -1.36 12.90
CA TYR A 78 3.21 -1.24 12.42
C TYR A 78 3.81 -2.60 12.04
N ARG A 79 3.60 -3.64 12.86
CA ARG A 79 4.05 -5.01 12.56
C ARG A 79 3.36 -5.58 11.30
N MET A 80 2.08 -5.29 11.13
CA MET A 80 1.31 -5.71 9.95
C MET A 80 1.79 -4.99 8.69
N THR A 81 2.18 -3.72 8.79
CA THR A 81 2.69 -2.94 7.64
C THR A 81 4.13 -3.30 7.27
N PHE A 82 5.03 -3.30 8.24
CA PHE A 82 6.48 -3.39 8.00
C PHE A 82 7.09 -4.77 8.31
N GLY A 83 6.33 -5.66 8.92
CA GLY A 83 6.87 -6.92 9.45
C GLY A 83 7.54 -6.73 10.79
N GLN A 84 8.37 -7.70 11.17
CA GLN A 84 9.17 -7.60 12.40
C GLN A 84 10.35 -6.65 12.15
N THR A 85 10.51 -5.66 13.03
CA THR A 85 11.57 -4.66 12.98
C THR A 85 11.94 -4.27 14.40
N ASP A 86 13.22 -3.92 14.63
CA ASP A 86 13.71 -3.38 15.91
C ASP A 86 13.49 -1.87 16.01
N LYS A 87 12.83 -1.28 15.01
CA LYS A 87 12.53 0.15 14.94
C LYS A 87 11.62 0.59 16.07
N GLU A 88 12.10 1.54 16.87
CA GLU A 88 11.23 2.33 17.74
C GLU A 88 10.52 3.42 16.92
N PHE A 89 9.20 3.29 16.82
CA PHE A 89 8.33 4.27 16.16
C PHE A 89 8.07 5.44 17.12
N GLN A 90 8.31 6.66 16.63
CA GLN A 90 8.04 7.89 17.34
C GLN A 90 6.57 8.27 17.15
N THR A 91 5.98 8.88 18.19
CA THR A 91 4.65 9.46 18.07
C THR A 91 4.68 10.62 17.08
N ILE A 92 3.82 10.55 16.07
CA ILE A 92 3.58 11.61 15.10
C ILE A 92 2.55 12.58 15.69
N HIS A 93 2.81 13.89 15.65
CA HIS A 93 1.87 14.88 16.17
C HIS A 93 0.70 15.08 15.20
N ASP A 94 -0.49 15.40 15.71
CA ASP A 94 -1.69 15.63 14.88
C ASP A 94 -1.53 16.80 13.89
N SER A 95 -0.61 17.73 14.18
CA SER A 95 -0.25 18.83 13.27
C SER A 95 0.62 18.40 12.08
N ASP A 96 1.24 17.22 12.14
CA ASP A 96 2.14 16.70 11.12
C ASP A 96 1.33 15.92 10.05
N ILE A 97 0.51 16.65 9.29
CA ILE A 97 -0.36 16.07 8.26
C ILE A 97 0.50 15.36 7.20
N GLY A 98 0.17 14.09 6.91
CA GLY A 98 0.89 13.29 5.93
C GLY A 98 2.24 12.75 6.39
N ARG A 99 2.62 12.95 7.66
CA ARG A 99 3.80 12.29 8.25
C ARG A 99 3.52 10.84 8.58
N GLY A 100 4.55 10.01 8.47
CA GLY A 100 4.45 8.58 8.58
C GLY A 100 5.79 7.87 8.54
N TYR A 101 5.75 6.61 8.13
CA TYR A 101 6.93 5.78 7.93
C TYR A 101 6.90 5.14 6.55
N ILE A 102 8.09 4.96 5.96
CA ILE A 102 8.28 4.32 4.64
C ILE A 102 9.36 3.25 4.73
N SER A 103 9.17 2.17 3.99
CA SER A 103 10.19 1.16 3.72
C SER A 103 10.20 0.85 2.23
N ILE A 104 11.40 0.88 1.64
CA ILE A 104 11.65 0.57 0.24
C ILE A 104 12.58 -0.64 0.23
N LEU A 105 12.11 -1.73 -0.37
CA LEU A 105 12.82 -3.00 -0.39
C LEU A 105 14.20 -2.83 -1.04
N GLY A 106 15.24 -3.24 -0.33
CA GLY A 106 16.64 -3.16 -0.79
C GLY A 106 17.28 -1.78 -0.63
N GLN A 107 16.55 -0.77 -0.14
CA GLN A 107 17.09 0.55 0.13
C GLN A 107 17.21 0.84 1.63
N TYR A 108 16.24 0.40 2.43
CA TYR A 108 16.25 0.59 3.88
C TYR A 108 16.16 -0.75 4.61
N ASN A 109 16.97 -0.92 5.65
CA ASN A 109 16.92 -2.10 6.53
C ASN A 109 15.75 -2.01 7.53
N GLU A 110 15.30 -0.80 7.84
CA GLU A 110 14.20 -0.51 8.75
C GLU A 110 13.30 0.60 8.18
N PRO A 111 12.04 0.72 8.61
CA PRO A 111 11.20 1.85 8.24
C PRO A 111 11.80 3.19 8.72
N ILE A 112 11.82 4.18 7.83
CA ILE A 112 12.31 5.53 8.15
C ILE A 112 11.14 6.51 8.20
N LEU A 113 11.31 7.63 8.91
CA LEU A 113 10.32 8.69 8.94
C LEU A 113 10.12 9.27 7.53
N PHE A 114 8.87 9.51 7.16
CA PHE A 114 8.45 9.98 5.84
C PHE A 114 7.45 11.10 5.97
N ASP A 115 7.64 12.16 5.18
CA ASP A 115 6.69 13.24 5.02
C ASP A 115 6.12 13.17 3.60
N ALA A 116 4.82 12.88 3.48
CA ALA A 116 4.14 12.89 2.20
C ALA A 116 4.08 14.32 1.65
N PRO A 117 4.29 14.51 0.33
CA PRO A 117 4.14 15.83 -0.27
C PRO A 117 2.68 16.29 -0.14
N LEU A 118 2.49 17.49 0.37
CA LEU A 118 1.17 18.11 0.46
C LEU A 118 0.79 18.68 -0.90
N MET A 119 -0.29 18.18 -1.47
CA MET A 119 -0.71 18.46 -2.85
C MET A 119 -1.86 19.48 -2.92
N GLU A 120 -1.84 20.51 -2.07
CA GLU A 120 -2.92 21.52 -1.96
C GLU A 120 -3.22 22.27 -3.27
N GLN A 121 -2.20 22.46 -4.10
CA GLN A 121 -2.32 23.20 -5.36
C GLN A 121 -2.51 22.28 -6.57
N TYR A 122 -2.69 20.98 -6.35
CA TYR A 122 -2.80 19.98 -7.41
C TYR A 122 -4.25 19.58 -7.65
N ASP A 123 -4.75 19.77 -8.86
CA ASP A 123 -6.10 19.35 -9.24
C ASP A 123 -6.09 17.92 -9.80
N PHE A 124 -6.24 16.94 -8.90
CA PHE A 124 -6.37 15.54 -9.29
C PHE A 124 -7.60 15.25 -10.16
N VAL A 125 -8.67 16.03 -10.01
CA VAL A 125 -9.93 15.80 -10.74
C VAL A 125 -9.73 16.14 -12.21
N GLU A 126 -9.07 17.25 -12.50
CA GLU A 126 -8.75 17.65 -13.86
C GLU A 126 -7.83 16.65 -14.56
N ASP A 127 -6.79 16.18 -13.88
CA ASP A 127 -5.88 15.17 -14.42
C ASP A 127 -6.57 13.84 -14.72
N VAL A 128 -7.39 13.34 -13.79
CA VAL A 128 -8.16 12.11 -14.00
C VAL A 128 -9.09 12.26 -15.19
N LYS A 129 -9.76 13.41 -15.35
CA LYS A 129 -10.59 13.68 -16.55
C LYS A 129 -9.76 13.64 -17.83
N GLN A 130 -8.57 14.25 -17.84
CA GLN A 130 -7.70 14.22 -19.02
C GLN A 130 -7.20 12.82 -19.35
N ILE A 131 -6.97 11.97 -18.36
CA ILE A 131 -6.60 10.56 -18.55
C ILE A 131 -7.78 9.78 -19.15
N LEU A 132 -8.99 9.95 -18.61
CA LEU A 132 -10.19 9.25 -19.08
C LEU A 132 -10.66 9.72 -20.46
N ASN A 133 -10.45 10.99 -20.81
CA ASN A 133 -10.83 11.54 -22.11
C ASN A 133 -9.79 11.28 -23.23
N LYS A 134 -8.68 10.59 -22.92
CA LYS A 134 -7.63 10.23 -23.88
C LYS A 134 -7.85 8.87 -24.57
N GLU A 135 -9.06 8.30 -24.47
CA GLU A 135 -9.50 7.15 -25.27
C GLU A 135 -10.02 7.53 -26.65
#